data_AF-A0A7Y2BNX3-F1
#
_entry.id   AF-A0A7Y2BNX3-F1
#
_cell.length_a   1.000
_cell.length_b   1.000
_cell.length_c   1.000
_cell.angle_alpha   90.00
_cell.angle_beta   90.00
_cell.angle_gamma   90.00
#
_symmetry.space_group_name_H-M   'P 1'
#
loop_
_entity.id
_entity.type
_entity.pdbx_description
1 polymer ?
#
loop_
_entity_poly.entity_id
_entity_poly.type
_entity_poly.pdbx_seq_one_letter_code
_entity_poly.pdbx_strand_id
1 'polypeptide(L)'
;LYAMVATVASVLGSIGGYLIGYFLYDTLGQAILEFYGKMDKFDSFTAKYNEYGAAIVFFAGLTPFPYKVITIASGVTKMAVPVFIAASVVSRGMRFFLVCGLLYWFGPPIKDFIEKYLGWLTLIFGILLVGGFVAIRYVF
;
A
#
# COMPACT_ATOMS: atom_id res chain seq x y z
N LEU A 1 -10.84 -10.52 19.01
CA LEU A 1 -9.74 -9.78 19.66
C LEU A 1 -8.50 -9.65 18.75
N TYR A 2 -7.91 -10.75 18.27
CA TYR A 2 -6.67 -10.70 17.47
C TYR A 2 -6.75 -9.82 16.22
N ALA A 3 -7.82 -9.89 15.44
CA ALA A 3 -8.00 -9.04 14.26
C ALA A 3 -8.02 -7.53 14.59
N MET A 4 -8.61 -7.14 15.73
CA MET A 4 -8.61 -5.74 16.19
C MET A 4 -7.19 -5.29 16.56
N VAL A 5 -6.47 -6.09 17.35
CA VAL A 5 -5.08 -5.79 17.73
C VAL A 5 -4.19 -5.68 16.49
N ALA A 6 -4.32 -6.61 15.55
CA ALA A 6 -3.58 -6.56 14.28
C ALA A 6 -3.92 -5.31 13.45
N THR A 7 -5.19 -4.93 13.40
CA THR A 7 -5.63 -3.72 12.70
C THR A 7 -5.03 -2.46 13.33
N VAL A 8 -5.15 -2.30 14.65
CA VAL A 8 -4.60 -1.14 15.38
C VAL A 8 -3.08 -1.08 15.21
N ALA A 9 -2.36 -2.17 15.49
CA ALA A 9 -0.90 -2.21 15.34
C ALA A 9 -0.46 -1.92 13.89
N SER A 10 -1.17 -2.47 12.91
CA SER A 10 -0.88 -2.22 11.50
C SER A 10 -1.12 -0.77 11.11
N VAL A 11 -2.21 -0.14 11.56
CA VAL A 11 -2.53 1.26 11.27
C VAL A 11 -1.50 2.18 11.94
N LEU A 12 -1.13 1.92 13.18
CA LEU A 12 -0.05 2.66 13.86
C LEU A 12 1.28 2.57 13.09
N GLY A 13 1.66 1.37 12.65
CA GLY A 13 2.82 1.22 11.78
C GLY A 13 2.64 1.86 10.39
N SER A 14 1.41 2.13 9.95
CA SER A 14 1.13 2.82 8.67
C SER A 14 1.31 4.33 8.83
N ILE A 15 0.91 4.86 9.97
CA ILE A 15 1.20 6.24 10.39
C ILE A 15 2.72 6.44 10.46
N GLY A 16 3.45 5.47 11.02
CA GLY A 16 4.92 5.50 10.99
C GLY A 16 5.49 5.58 9.56
N GLY A 17 4.99 4.76 8.64
CA GLY A 17 5.38 4.80 7.22
C GLY A 17 5.03 6.13 6.54
N TYR A 18 3.86 6.68 6.82
CA TYR A 18 3.44 8.00 6.36
C TYR A 18 4.39 9.09 6.85
N LEU A 19 4.74 9.09 8.14
CA LEU A 19 5.67 10.06 8.71
C LEU A 19 7.07 9.94 8.09
N ILE A 20 7.55 8.71 7.88
CA ILE A 20 8.81 8.49 7.16
C ILE A 20 8.76 9.15 5.78
N GLY A 21 7.71 8.90 4.99
CA GLY A 21 7.56 9.53 3.68
C GLY A 21 7.48 11.05 3.74
N TYR A 22 6.72 11.58 4.70
CA TYR A 22 6.55 13.02 4.90
C TYR A 22 7.89 13.71 5.19
N PHE A 23 8.68 13.21 6.13
CA PHE A 23 9.99 13.77 6.47
C PHE A 23 11.05 13.48 5.40
N LEU A 24 10.97 12.34 4.71
CA LEU A 24 11.93 11.99 3.66
C LEU A 24 11.83 12.97 2.49
N TYR A 25 10.62 13.43 2.14
CA TYR A 25 10.44 14.39 1.05
C TYR A 25 11.19 15.69 1.30
N ASP A 26 11.01 16.28 2.49
CA ASP A 26 11.61 17.56 2.87
C ASP A 26 13.14 17.46 3.11
N THR A 27 13.68 16.27 3.37
CA THR A 27 15.12 16.06 3.66
C THR A 27 15.93 15.60 2.46
N LEU A 28 15.47 14.57 1.74
CA LEU A 28 16.20 13.91 0.64
C LEU A 28 15.41 13.89 -0.66
N GLY A 29 14.07 13.87 -0.58
CA GLY A 29 13.20 13.70 -1.74
C GLY A 29 13.34 14.82 -2.76
N GLN A 30 13.39 16.08 -2.32
CA GLN A 30 13.60 17.23 -3.22
C GLN A 30 14.94 17.14 -3.96
N ALA A 31 16.04 16.87 -3.24
CA ALA A 31 17.37 16.74 -3.85
C ALA A 31 17.45 15.59 -4.86
N ILE A 32 16.79 14.45 -4.57
CA ILE A 32 16.70 13.32 -5.50
C ILE A 32 15.88 13.72 -6.75
N LEU A 33 14.72 14.34 -6.57
CA LEU A 33 13.86 14.73 -7.69
C LEU A 33 14.50 15.79 -8.58
N GLU A 34 15.24 16.72 -7.99
CA GLU A 34 16.01 17.74 -8.69
C GLU A 34 17.17 17.11 -9.46
N PHE A 35 17.92 16.19 -8.84
CA PHE A 35 19.00 15.43 -9.49
C PHE A 35 18.51 14.67 -10.74
N TYR A 36 17.30 14.09 -10.69
CA TYR A 36 16.69 13.42 -11.84
C TYR A 36 15.95 14.36 -12.80
N GLY A 37 15.87 15.67 -12.50
CA GLY A 37 15.12 16.65 -13.29
C GLY A 37 13.62 16.33 -13.39
N LYS A 38 13.01 15.83 -12.31
CA LYS A 38 11.61 15.38 -12.26
C LYS A 38 10.72 16.20 -11.34
N MET A 39 11.18 17.34 -10.82
CA MET A 39 10.37 18.21 -9.95
C MET A 39 9.01 18.56 -10.56
N ASP A 40 8.97 19.04 -11.82
CA ASP A 40 7.70 19.40 -12.47
C ASP A 40 6.75 18.20 -12.67
N LYS A 41 7.30 17.01 -12.96
CA LYS A 41 6.50 15.80 -13.11
C LYS A 41 5.97 15.32 -11.77
N PHE A 42 6.71 15.56 -10.69
CA PHE A 42 6.34 15.15 -9.34
C PHE A 42 5.12 15.90 -8.82
N ASP A 43 4.96 17.19 -9.12
CA ASP A 43 3.77 17.95 -8.74
C ASP A 43 2.51 17.39 -9.41
N SER A 44 2.59 17.10 -10.71
CA SER A 44 1.50 16.47 -11.45
C SER A 44 1.15 15.07 -10.93
N PHE A 45 2.16 14.30 -10.51
CA PHE A 45 1.98 13.00 -9.89
C PHE A 45 1.31 13.12 -8.52
N THR A 46 1.75 14.05 -7.69
CA THR A 46 1.22 14.31 -6.35
C THR A 46 -0.26 14.70 -6.41
N ALA A 47 -0.63 15.58 -7.35
CA ALA A 47 -2.02 15.97 -7.55
C ALA A 47 -2.91 14.76 -7.90
N LYS A 48 -2.50 13.96 -8.89
CA LYS A 48 -3.24 12.74 -9.29
C LYS A 48 -3.28 11.69 -8.19
N TYR A 49 -2.17 11.49 -7.48
CA TYR A 49 -2.11 10.54 -6.38
C TYR A 49 -3.09 10.93 -5.29
N ASN A 50 -3.16 12.21 -4.92
CA ASN A 50 -4.05 12.69 -3.87
C ASN A 50 -5.53 12.69 -4.30
N GLU A 51 -5.82 12.86 -5.59
CA GLU A 51 -7.17 12.68 -6.15
C GLU A 51 -7.69 11.25 -5.94
N TYR A 52 -6.87 10.23 -6.24
CA TYR A 52 -7.23 8.81 -6.09
C TYR A 52 -6.76 8.19 -4.77
N GLY A 53 -6.22 8.99 -3.85
CA GLY A 53 -5.41 8.50 -2.73
C GLY A 53 -6.14 7.49 -1.84
N ALA A 54 -7.42 7.74 -1.55
CA ALA A 54 -8.25 6.83 -0.76
C ALA A 54 -8.38 5.44 -1.43
N ALA A 55 -8.63 5.41 -2.73
CA ALA A 55 -8.75 4.18 -3.50
C ALA A 55 -7.41 3.45 -3.58
N ILE A 56 -6.32 4.18 -3.83
CA ILE A 56 -4.97 3.61 -3.89
C ILE A 56 -4.63 2.93 -2.56
N VAL A 57 -4.81 3.62 -1.42
CA VAL A 57 -4.54 3.09 -0.08
C VAL A 57 -5.44 1.89 0.21
N PHE A 58 -6.73 1.97 -0.14
CA PHE A 58 -7.69 0.90 0.10
C PHE A 58 -7.31 -0.39 -0.65
N PHE A 59 -7.13 -0.32 -1.97
CA PHE A 59 -6.81 -1.49 -2.79
C PHE A 59 -5.42 -2.04 -2.47
N ALA A 60 -4.44 -1.18 -2.22
CA ALA A 60 -3.11 -1.64 -1.82
C ALA A 60 -3.12 -2.32 -0.44
N GLY A 61 -3.98 -1.89 0.48
CA GLY A 61 -4.12 -2.49 1.81
C GLY A 61 -4.81 -3.86 1.78
N LEU A 62 -5.74 -4.05 0.84
CA LEU A 62 -6.55 -5.26 0.69
C LEU A 62 -5.83 -6.35 -0.13
N THR A 63 -5.13 -5.96 -1.20
CA THR A 63 -4.44 -6.87 -2.13
C THR A 63 -3.10 -7.38 -1.55
N PRO A 64 -2.46 -8.40 -2.16
CA PRO A 64 -1.09 -8.80 -1.80
C PRO A 64 -0.02 -7.76 -2.19
N PHE A 65 -0.41 -6.57 -2.67
CA PHE A 65 0.50 -5.46 -2.94
C PHE A 65 1.28 -5.05 -1.67
N PRO A 66 2.55 -4.61 -1.79
CA PRO A 66 3.33 -4.11 -0.66
C PRO A 66 2.75 -2.79 -0.12
N TYR A 67 1.76 -2.90 0.75
CA TYR A 67 1.01 -1.79 1.33
C TYR A 67 1.91 -0.71 1.97
N LYS A 68 3.03 -1.07 2.59
CA LYS A 68 3.94 -0.10 3.22
C LYS A 68 4.59 0.87 2.23
N VAL A 69 4.83 0.43 0.99
CA VAL A 69 5.33 1.31 -0.07
C VAL A 69 4.31 2.42 -0.33
N ILE A 70 3.03 2.07 -0.36
CA ILE A 70 1.94 3.05 -0.52
C ILE A 70 1.85 3.99 0.68
N THR A 71 2.03 3.49 1.91
CA THR A 71 2.02 4.36 3.09
C THR A 71 3.12 5.41 3.06
N ILE A 72 4.33 5.05 2.60
CA ILE A 72 5.44 5.98 2.43
C ILE A 72 5.10 6.97 1.31
N ALA A 73 4.62 6.48 0.16
CA ALA A 73 4.21 7.34 -0.95
C ALA A 73 3.14 8.36 -0.54
N SER A 74 2.12 7.96 0.23
CA SER A 74 1.10 8.87 0.78
C SER A 74 1.70 9.97 1.66
N GLY A 75 2.77 9.65 2.40
CA GLY A 75 3.53 10.61 3.18
C GLY A 75 4.29 11.60 2.30
N VAL A 76 5.01 11.09 1.30
CA VAL A 76 5.78 11.91 0.34
C VAL A 76 4.85 12.86 -0.42
N THR A 77 3.66 12.43 -0.82
CA THR A 77 2.66 13.25 -1.52
C THR A 77 1.83 14.14 -0.60
N LYS A 78 2.09 14.12 0.72
CA LYS A 78 1.36 14.87 1.74
C LYS A 78 -0.17 14.67 1.66
N MET A 79 -0.59 13.42 1.42
CA MET A 79 -2.00 13.04 1.35
C MET A 79 -2.72 13.40 2.66
N ALA A 80 -3.98 13.88 2.58
CA ALA A 80 -4.75 14.24 3.77
C ALA A 80 -4.80 13.09 4.80
N VAL A 81 -4.20 13.32 5.97
CA VAL A 81 -4.04 12.32 7.04
C VAL A 81 -5.37 11.65 7.44
N PRO A 82 -6.51 12.37 7.58
CA PRO A 82 -7.78 11.72 7.88
C PRO A 82 -8.24 10.72 6.81
N VAL A 83 -8.04 11.05 5.54
CA VAL A 83 -8.39 10.18 4.40
C VAL A 83 -7.49 8.95 4.39
N PHE A 84 -6.19 9.14 4.60
CA PHE A 84 -5.22 8.06 4.70
C PHE A 84 -5.55 7.09 5.85
N ILE A 85 -5.81 7.61 7.05
CA ILE A 85 -6.13 6.79 8.22
C ILE A 85 -7.45 6.05 8.00
N ALA A 86 -8.50 6.72 7.51
CA ALA A 86 -9.77 6.07 7.23
C ALA A 86 -9.62 4.92 6.22
N ALA A 87 -8.98 5.17 5.08
CA ALA A 87 -8.72 4.14 4.08
C ALA A 87 -7.84 2.99 4.61
N SER A 88 -6.86 3.31 5.46
CA SER A 88 -5.99 2.33 6.12
C SER A 88 -6.77 1.45 7.10
N VAL A 89 -7.61 2.03 7.95
CA VAL A 89 -8.43 1.29 8.91
C VAL A 89 -9.39 0.35 8.19
N VAL A 90 -10.08 0.84 7.15
CA VAL A 90 -11.05 0.03 6.40
C VAL A 90 -10.35 -1.12 5.68
N SER A 91 -9.28 -0.86 4.93
CA SER A 91 -8.59 -1.90 4.15
C SER A 91 -7.86 -2.93 5.01
N ARG A 92 -7.15 -2.48 6.06
CA ARG A 92 -6.41 -3.36 6.97
C ARG A 92 -7.35 -4.13 7.88
N GLY A 93 -8.38 -3.46 8.39
CA GLY A 93 -9.46 -4.08 9.12
C GLY A 93 -10.09 -5.19 8.30
N MET A 94 -10.58 -4.88 7.10
CA MET A 94 -11.19 -5.86 6.22
C MET A 94 -10.28 -7.07 5.99
N ARG A 95 -9.01 -6.88 5.63
CA ARG A 95 -8.07 -7.98 5.43
C ARG A 95 -7.89 -8.86 6.67
N PHE A 96 -7.62 -8.28 7.84
CA PHE A 96 -7.35 -9.06 9.04
C PHE A 96 -8.59 -9.73 9.60
N PHE A 97 -9.74 -9.08 9.54
CA PHE A 97 -11.00 -9.67 9.94
C PHE A 97 -11.42 -10.80 9.00
N LEU A 98 -11.22 -10.66 7.69
CA LEU A 98 -11.46 -11.74 6.74
C LEU A 98 -10.59 -12.96 7.04
N VAL A 99 -9.27 -12.77 7.20
CA VAL A 99 -8.35 -13.89 7.51
C VAL A 99 -8.69 -14.53 8.86
N CYS A 100 -8.95 -13.73 9.89
CA CYS A 100 -9.29 -14.24 11.22
C CYS A 100 -10.66 -14.94 11.23
N GLY A 101 -11.64 -14.45 10.48
CA GLY A 101 -12.96 -15.07 10.33
C GLY A 101 -12.89 -16.40 9.59
N LEU A 102 -12.10 -16.48 8.53
CA LEU A 102 -11.84 -17.72 7.81
C LEU A 102 -11.19 -18.77 8.72
N LEU A 103 -10.16 -18.38 9.49
CA LEU A 103 -9.52 -19.26 10.46
C LEU A 103 -10.47 -19.72 11.57
N TYR A 104 -11.39 -18.86 12.00
CA TYR A 104 -12.36 -19.18 13.04
C TYR A 104 -13.39 -20.23 12.59
N TRP A 105 -13.89 -20.13 11.36
CA TRP A 105 -14.91 -21.07 10.85
C TRP A 105 -14.33 -22.37 10.26
N PHE A 106 -13.21 -22.29 9.55
CA PHE A 106 -12.64 -23.45 8.84
C PHE A 106 -11.48 -24.13 9.57
N GLY A 107 -10.94 -23.50 10.62
CA GLY A 107 -9.88 -24.09 11.43
C GLY A 107 -8.53 -24.21 10.69
N PRO A 108 -7.62 -25.10 11.15
CA PRO A 108 -6.26 -25.23 10.63
C PRO A 108 -6.11 -25.44 9.11
N PRO A 109 -6.99 -26.21 8.41
CA PRO A 109 -6.84 -26.46 6.97
C PRO A 109 -6.84 -25.19 6.10
N ILE A 110 -7.55 -24.13 6.51
CA ILE A 110 -7.60 -22.89 5.73
C ILE A 110 -6.27 -22.12 5.80
N LYS A 111 -5.47 -22.34 6.85
CA LYS A 111 -4.15 -21.72 6.98
C LYS A 111 -3.22 -22.22 5.88
N ASP A 112 -3.13 -23.53 5.70
CA ASP A 112 -2.28 -24.15 4.68
C ASP A 112 -2.72 -23.76 3.27
N PHE A 113 -4.04 -23.64 3.07
CA PHE A 113 -4.61 -23.09 1.84
C PHE A 113 -4.12 -21.65 1.62
N ILE A 114 -4.35 -20.74 2.58
CA ILE A 114 -3.97 -19.33 2.46
C ILE A 114 -2.46 -19.20 2.19
N GLU A 115 -1.61 -19.87 2.97
CA GLU A 115 -0.14 -19.78 2.82
C GLU A 115 0.33 -20.30 1.46
N LYS A 116 -0.26 -21.41 0.97
CA LYS A 116 0.08 -21.99 -0.33
C LYS A 116 -0.29 -21.06 -1.49
N TYR A 117 -1.46 -20.43 -1.47
CA TYR A 117 -1.94 -19.60 -2.59
C TYR A 117 -1.46 -18.15 -2.52
N LEU A 118 -1.26 -17.58 -1.33
CA LEU A 118 -0.84 -16.19 -1.18
C LEU A 118 0.55 -15.95 -1.80
N GLY A 119 1.47 -16.90 -1.66
CA GLY A 119 2.80 -16.83 -2.27
C GLY A 119 2.73 -16.77 -3.80
N TRP A 120 1.99 -17.71 -4.41
CA TRP A 120 1.76 -17.72 -5.86
C TRP A 120 1.03 -16.47 -6.35
N LEU A 121 0.00 -16.02 -5.64
CA LEU A 121 -0.74 -14.81 -6.00
C LEU A 121 0.18 -13.58 -5.98
N THR A 122 1.04 -13.45 -4.97
CA THR A 122 1.98 -12.34 -4.87
C THR A 122 3.02 -12.39 -5.99
N LEU A 123 3.53 -13.58 -6.31
CA LEU A 123 4.51 -13.78 -7.39
C LEU A 123 3.91 -13.48 -8.77
N ILE A 124 2.73 -14.05 -9.08
CA ILE A 124 2.02 -13.81 -10.34
C ILE A 124 1.68 -12.33 -10.45
N PHE A 125 1.17 -11.71 -9.39
CA PHE A 125 0.86 -10.28 -9.38
C PHE A 125 2.12 -9.44 -9.65
N GLY A 126 3.26 -9.76 -9.02
CA GLY A 126 4.52 -9.09 -9.27
C GLY A 126 5.01 -9.23 -10.72
N ILE A 127 4.92 -10.44 -11.28
CA ILE A 127 5.26 -10.71 -12.69
C ILE A 127 4.35 -9.91 -13.63
N LEU A 128 3.03 -9.92 -13.39
CA LEU A 128 2.07 -9.18 -14.21
C LEU A 128 2.31 -7.67 -14.13
N LEU A 129 2.65 -7.15 -12.95
CA LEU A 129 2.92 -5.73 -12.78
C LEU A 129 4.19 -5.30 -13.54
N VAL A 130 5.28 -6.05 -13.39
CA VAL A 130 6.53 -5.78 -14.13
C VAL A 130 6.32 -5.98 -15.63
N GLY A 131 5.68 -7.09 -16.03
CA GLY A 131 5.40 -7.44 -17.42
C GLY A 131 4.49 -6.41 -18.10
N GLY A 132 3.45 -5.93 -17.42
CA GLY A 132 2.58 -4.86 -17.92
C GLY A 132 3.34 -3.55 -18.14
N PHE A 133 4.22 -3.19 -17.22
CA PHE A 133 5.04 -1.97 -17.36
C PHE A 133 6.03 -2.08 -18.53
N VAL A 134 6.65 -3.25 -18.71
CA VAL A 134 7.53 -3.56 -19.84
C VAL A 134 6.75 -3.50 -21.17
N ALA A 135 5.59 -4.15 -21.24
CA ALA A 135 4.76 -4.17 -22.45
C ALA A 135 4.34 -2.77 -22.89
N ILE A 136 3.89 -1.92 -21.95
CA ILE A 136 3.54 -0.53 -22.25
C ILE A 136 4.74 0.22 -22.84
N ARG A 137 5.95 0.03 -22.31
CA ARG A 137 7.16 0.72 -22.79
C ARG A 137 7.64 0.28 -24.18
N TYR A 138 7.32 -0.93 -24.62
CA TYR A 138 7.71 -1.43 -25.95
C TYR A 138 6.63 -1.21 -27.01
N VAL A 139 5.36 -1.10 -26.60
CA VAL A 139 4.22 -0.87 -27.50
C VAL A 139 3.93 0.62 -27.70
N PHE A 140 4.22 1.47 -26.71
CA PHE A 140 4.03 2.93 -26.73
C PHE A 140 5.33 3.66 -26.42
#